data_AF-A0A512B8N6-F1
#
_entry.id   AF-A0A512B8N6-F1
#
_cell.length_a   1.000
_cell.length_b   1.000
_cell.length_c   1.000
_cell.angle_alpha   90.00
_cell.angle_beta   90.00
_cell.angle_gamma   90.00
#
_symmetry.space_group_name_H-M   'P 1'
#
loop_
_entity.id
_entity.type
_entity.pdbx_description
1 polymer ?
#
loop_
_entity_poly.entity_id
_entity_poly.type
_entity_poly.pdbx_seq_one_letter_code
_entity_poly.pdbx_strand_id
1 'polypeptide(L)'
;MENVLILNGTKFMGSRVLFNEVTMREIKNVYLGLPFDFVEKVYWIDDEFRTNALSHEEGGFDIVVEYHTGEIFGYNRVKIPAKYVEAIFYAKFLKLKQLPTPAKHDFLKSKVSKIFARKHGDEKKYGVQRFKEVWNSGNPTQNITEALKN
;
A
#
# COMPACT_ATOMS: atom_id res chain seq x y z
N MET A 1 -53.49 26.07 -22.48
CA MET A 1 -52.36 26.18 -21.53
C MET A 1 -51.06 25.96 -22.30
N GLU A 2 -50.66 27.02 -23.00
CA GLU A 2 -49.31 27.64 -23.03
C GLU A 2 -48.13 26.91 -22.33
N ASN A 3 -46.89 26.88 -22.84
CA ASN A 3 -46.25 27.74 -23.86
C ASN A 3 -45.11 27.02 -24.64
N VAL A 4 -44.96 27.44 -25.90
CA VAL A 4 -43.82 27.17 -26.80
C VAL A 4 -42.67 28.12 -26.46
N LEU A 5 -41.40 27.71 -26.66
CA LEU A 5 -40.36 28.69 -27.03
C LEU A 5 -39.19 28.05 -27.81
N ILE A 6 -39.17 28.31 -29.12
CA ILE A 6 -37.94 28.43 -29.90
C ILE A 6 -37.51 29.90 -29.78
N LEU A 7 -36.27 30.18 -29.35
CA LEU A 7 -35.63 31.46 -29.64
C LEU A 7 -34.15 31.28 -30.03
N ASN A 8 -33.92 31.64 -31.30
CA ASN A 8 -32.75 32.32 -31.83
C ASN A 8 -31.86 33.04 -30.81
N GLY A 9 -30.55 32.97 -31.05
CA GLY A 9 -29.68 34.14 -30.93
C GLY A 9 -29.11 34.45 -29.54
N THR A 10 -27.78 34.50 -29.51
CA THR A 10 -26.97 35.35 -28.63
C THR A 10 -26.64 34.83 -27.22
N LYS A 11 -25.46 34.18 -27.18
CA LYS A 11 -24.33 34.40 -26.27
C LYS A 11 -24.61 34.51 -24.76
N PHE A 12 -24.24 33.47 -24.02
CA PHE A 12 -23.54 33.64 -22.75
C PHE A 12 -22.15 33.00 -22.85
N MET A 13 -21.12 33.86 -22.89
CA MET A 13 -19.76 33.49 -22.51
C MET A 13 -19.79 33.17 -21.02
N GLY A 14 -19.73 31.90 -20.67
CA GLY A 14 -19.65 31.44 -19.29
C GLY A 14 -18.91 30.14 -19.27
N SER A 15 -17.65 30.21 -18.80
CA SER A 15 -16.75 29.13 -18.43
C SER A 15 -17.00 27.78 -19.08
N ARG A 16 -16.08 27.40 -19.99
CA ARG A 16 -15.75 25.99 -20.21
C ARG A 16 -15.50 25.36 -18.83
N VAL A 17 -16.53 24.75 -18.25
CA VAL A 17 -16.34 23.66 -17.32
C VAL A 17 -15.71 22.59 -18.18
N LEU A 18 -14.38 22.62 -18.23
CA LEU A 18 -13.58 21.47 -18.58
C LEU A 18 -14.00 20.40 -17.58
N PHE A 19 -15.02 19.64 -17.94
CA PHE A 19 -15.12 18.27 -17.50
C PHE A 19 -13.81 17.65 -17.98
N ASN A 20 -12.81 17.68 -17.11
CA ASN A 20 -11.63 16.87 -17.25
C ASN A 20 -12.18 15.46 -17.40
N GLU A 21 -12.11 14.96 -18.63
CA GLU A 21 -12.13 13.54 -18.92
C GLU A 21 -10.99 12.96 -18.07
N VAL A 22 -11.31 12.60 -16.83
CA VAL A 22 -10.54 11.62 -16.09
C VAL A 22 -10.71 10.37 -16.93
N THR A 23 -9.84 10.22 -17.93
CA THR A 23 -9.64 8.95 -18.64
C THR A 23 -9.58 7.90 -17.56
N MET A 24 -10.57 7.01 -17.53
CA MET A 24 -10.56 5.85 -16.65
C MET A 24 -9.35 5.02 -17.02
N ARG A 25 -8.18 5.37 -16.48
CA ARG A 25 -7.04 4.47 -16.41
C ARG A 25 -7.59 3.24 -15.73
N GLU A 26 -7.56 2.11 -16.42
CA GLU A 26 -8.03 0.83 -15.89
C GLU A 26 -7.56 0.70 -14.45
N ILE A 27 -8.50 0.64 -13.50
CA ILE A 27 -8.17 0.47 -12.09
C ILE A 27 -7.62 -0.95 -11.98
N LYS A 28 -6.29 -1.08 -12.09
CA LYS A 28 -5.62 -2.38 -12.10
C LYS A 28 -5.76 -3.11 -10.77
N ASN A 29 -5.95 -2.40 -9.66
CA ASN A 29 -6.06 -2.96 -8.31
C ASN A 29 -6.93 -2.11 -7.39
N VAL A 30 -7.78 -2.76 -6.58
CA VAL A 30 -8.54 -2.11 -5.50
C VAL A 30 -7.81 -2.36 -4.17
N TYR A 31 -7.35 -1.28 -3.53
CA TYR A 31 -6.58 -1.34 -2.28
C TYR A 31 -7.44 -0.97 -1.06
N LEU A 32 -8.49 -1.76 -0.82
CA LEU A 32 -9.38 -1.52 0.31
C LEU A 32 -8.60 -1.53 1.64
N GLY A 33 -8.81 -0.52 2.49
CA GLY A 33 -8.18 -0.45 3.82
C GLY A 33 -6.80 0.23 3.87
N LEU A 34 -6.22 0.60 2.72
CA LEU A 34 -5.11 1.56 2.72
C LEU A 34 -5.64 3.01 2.77
N PRO A 35 -4.87 3.95 3.34
CA PRO A 35 -5.17 5.38 3.22
C PRO A 35 -5.34 5.80 1.76
N PHE A 36 -6.28 6.72 1.49
CA PHE A 36 -6.62 7.11 0.11
C PHE A 36 -5.41 7.66 -0.65
N ASP A 37 -4.54 8.39 0.03
CA ASP A 37 -3.35 9.00 -0.55
C ASP A 37 -2.24 7.98 -0.89
N PHE A 38 -2.40 6.70 -0.55
CA PHE A 38 -1.45 5.64 -0.90
C PHE A 38 -1.67 5.11 -2.32
N VAL A 39 -2.88 5.22 -2.87
CA VAL A 39 -3.30 4.52 -4.10
C VAL A 39 -2.36 4.77 -5.29
N GLU A 40 -1.79 5.97 -5.39
CA GLU A 40 -0.86 6.34 -6.47
C GLU A 40 0.61 6.36 -6.04
N LYS A 41 0.89 6.13 -4.74
CA LYS A 41 2.24 6.24 -4.15
C LYS A 41 2.88 4.89 -3.84
N VAL A 42 2.11 3.80 -3.81
CA VAL A 42 2.65 2.47 -3.51
C VAL A 42 3.45 1.96 -4.71
N TYR A 43 4.76 1.83 -4.52
CA TYR A 43 5.66 1.17 -5.46
C TYR A 43 5.62 -0.34 -5.21
N TRP A 44 4.91 -1.07 -6.06
CA TRP A 44 4.86 -2.53 -6.01
C TRP A 44 6.15 -3.13 -6.54
N ILE A 45 6.81 -3.93 -5.71
CA ILE A 45 8.07 -4.57 -6.08
C ILE A 45 7.78 -5.79 -6.96
N ASP A 46 8.27 -5.72 -8.20
CA ASP A 46 8.15 -6.78 -9.19
C ASP A 46 8.83 -8.07 -8.75
N ASP A 47 8.31 -9.20 -9.26
CA ASP A 47 8.76 -10.56 -8.93
C ASP A 47 10.27 -10.73 -9.18
N GLU A 48 10.83 -10.08 -10.20
CA GLU A 48 12.25 -10.17 -10.57
C GLU A 48 13.21 -9.62 -9.52
N PHE A 49 12.75 -8.70 -8.65
CA PHE A 49 13.55 -8.15 -7.56
C PHE A 49 13.44 -8.95 -6.27
N ARG A 50 12.63 -10.02 -6.25
CA ARG A 50 12.48 -10.88 -5.08
C ARG A 50 13.59 -11.92 -5.05
N THR A 51 14.66 -11.61 -4.34
CA THR A 51 15.78 -12.54 -4.15
C THR A 51 15.50 -13.63 -3.11
N ASN A 52 14.31 -13.65 -2.50
CA ASN A 52 13.96 -14.57 -1.43
C ASN A 52 13.14 -15.77 -1.96
N ALA A 53 13.66 -16.98 -1.83
CA ALA A 53 13.00 -18.22 -2.25
C ALA A 53 11.58 -18.38 -1.69
N LEU A 54 11.29 -17.81 -0.51
CA LEU A 54 9.97 -17.82 0.14
C LEU A 54 8.90 -16.95 -0.57
N SER A 55 9.27 -16.28 -1.67
CA SER A 55 8.37 -15.48 -2.50
C SER A 55 7.97 -16.16 -3.82
N HIS A 56 8.47 -17.37 -4.09
CA HIS A 56 8.12 -18.17 -5.27
C HIS A 56 7.13 -19.31 -4.97
N GLU A 57 6.82 -19.55 -3.70
CA GLU A 57 5.75 -20.44 -3.27
C GLU A 57 4.47 -19.61 -3.14
N GLU A 58 3.32 -20.12 -3.60
CA GLU A 58 2.04 -19.42 -3.44
C GLU A 58 1.82 -19.04 -1.98
N GLY A 59 1.91 -17.73 -1.75
CA GLY A 59 1.77 -17.08 -0.45
C GLY A 59 0.59 -16.13 -0.49
N GLY A 60 -0.29 -16.26 0.48
CA GLY A 60 -1.55 -15.53 0.52
C GLY A 60 -1.51 -14.19 1.23
N PHE A 61 -0.43 -13.40 1.17
CA PHE A 61 -0.43 -12.06 1.78
C PHE A 61 0.11 -10.97 0.86
N ASP A 62 -0.44 -9.76 1.02
CA ASP A 62 0.22 -8.53 0.57
C ASP A 62 0.59 -7.67 1.76
N ILE A 63 1.72 -6.97 1.64
CA ILE A 63 2.29 -6.11 2.67
C ILE A 63 2.59 -4.76 2.05
N VAL A 64 2.24 -3.68 2.74
CA VAL A 64 2.62 -2.32 2.38
C VAL A 64 3.39 -1.71 3.54
N VAL A 65 4.57 -1.18 3.24
CA VAL A 65 5.45 -0.55 4.22
C VAL A 65 5.59 0.93 3.87
N GLU A 66 5.22 1.79 4.80
CA GLU A 66 5.45 3.23 4.75
C GLU A 66 6.68 3.58 5.58
N TYR A 67 7.63 4.30 5.00
CA TYR A 67 8.81 4.82 5.68
C TYR A 67 8.61 6.29 6.07
N HIS A 68 9.32 6.78 7.10
CA HIS A 68 9.29 8.19 7.50
C HIS A 68 9.80 9.15 6.42
N THR A 69 10.48 8.63 5.39
CA THR A 69 10.89 9.38 4.20
C THR A 69 9.72 9.68 3.26
N GLY A 70 8.54 9.10 3.49
CA GLY A 70 7.39 9.17 2.58
C GLY A 70 7.41 8.12 1.47
N GLU A 71 8.44 7.29 1.40
CA GLU A 71 8.47 6.14 0.49
C GLU A 71 7.46 5.07 0.94
N ILE A 72 6.69 4.53 0.00
CA ILE A 72 5.69 3.49 0.26
C ILE A 72 5.93 2.33 -0.69
N PHE A 73 6.23 1.15 -0.15
CA PHE A 73 6.54 -0.05 -0.94
C PHE A 73 5.52 -1.15 -0.69
N GLY A 74 5.03 -1.74 -1.77
CA GLY A 74 4.10 -2.86 -1.77
C GLY A 74 4.80 -4.16 -2.16
N TYR A 75 4.48 -5.23 -1.45
CA TYR A 75 5.00 -6.57 -1.68
C TYR A 75 3.83 -7.54 -1.69
N ASN A 76 3.61 -8.22 -2.81
CA ASN A 76 2.53 -9.20 -2.97
C ASN A 76 3.07 -10.64 -2.91
N ARG A 77 2.13 -11.57 -2.75
CA ARG A 77 2.38 -13.03 -2.71
C ARG A 77 3.35 -13.46 -1.60
N VAL A 78 3.34 -12.73 -0.49
CA VAL A 78 4.23 -13.02 0.64
C VAL A 78 3.68 -14.20 1.43
N LYS A 79 4.46 -15.27 1.57
CA LYS A 79 4.04 -16.47 2.32
C LYS A 79 4.13 -16.29 3.83
N ILE A 80 5.24 -15.71 4.32
CA ILE A 80 5.51 -15.52 5.75
C ILE A 80 5.84 -14.03 5.99
N PRO A 81 4.85 -13.19 6.29
CA PRO A 81 5.03 -11.74 6.41
C PRO A 81 6.15 -11.31 7.36
N ALA A 82 6.21 -11.89 8.56
CA ALA A 82 7.22 -11.55 9.56
C ALA A 82 8.66 -11.78 9.06
N LYS A 83 8.95 -12.95 8.48
CA LYS A 83 10.28 -13.29 7.94
C LYS A 83 10.63 -12.42 6.73
N TYR A 84 9.65 -12.16 5.88
CA TYR A 84 9.86 -11.34 4.68
C TYR A 84 10.20 -9.90 5.04
N VAL A 85 9.43 -9.29 5.95
CA VAL A 85 9.68 -7.92 6.42
C VAL A 85 11.03 -7.80 7.13
N GLU A 86 11.40 -8.80 7.93
CA GLU A 86 12.73 -8.86 8.52
C GLU A 86 13.84 -8.87 7.45
N ALA A 87 13.69 -9.70 6.40
CA ALA A 87 14.66 -9.79 5.31
C ALA A 87 14.83 -8.46 4.55
N ILE A 88 13.72 -7.81 4.15
CA ILE A 88 13.80 -6.52 3.44
C ILE A 88 14.45 -5.43 4.30
N PHE A 89 14.23 -5.45 5.62
CA PHE A 89 14.86 -4.49 6.52
C PHE A 89 16.35 -4.75 6.68
N TYR A 90 16.80 -6.00 6.81
CA TYR A 90 18.23 -6.30 6.83
C TYR A 90 18.94 -5.98 5.51
N ALA A 91 18.23 -6.05 4.39
CA ALA A 91 18.74 -5.63 3.08
C ALA A 91 18.84 -4.10 2.98
N LYS A 92 17.78 -3.36 3.35
CA LYS A 92 17.72 -1.89 3.25
C LYS A 92 18.59 -1.19 4.31
N PHE A 93 18.70 -1.76 5.51
CA PHE A 93 19.37 -1.14 6.65
C PHE A 93 20.51 -2.01 7.19
N LEU A 94 21.68 -1.92 6.55
CA LEU A 94 22.87 -2.68 6.94
C LEU A 94 23.22 -2.55 8.43
N LYS A 95 22.96 -1.38 9.02
CA LYS A 95 23.17 -1.09 10.45
C LYS A 95 22.42 -2.06 11.37
N LEU A 96 21.28 -2.62 10.97
CA LEU A 96 20.50 -3.56 11.79
C LEU A 96 21.28 -4.81 12.16
N LYS A 97 22.19 -5.28 11.31
CA LYS A 97 22.98 -6.50 11.57
C LYS A 97 23.92 -6.37 12.77
N GLN A 98 24.25 -5.13 13.14
CA GLN A 98 25.24 -4.81 14.17
C GLN A 98 24.60 -4.38 15.50
N LEU A 99 23.28 -4.13 15.52
CA LEU A 99 22.59 -3.63 16.71
C LEU A 99 22.11 -4.78 17.61
N PRO A 100 22.15 -4.63 18.94
CA PRO A 100 21.48 -5.55 19.85
C PRO A 100 19.95 -5.43 19.70
N THR A 101 19.21 -6.48 20.10
CA THR A 101 17.77 -6.59 19.87
C THR A 101 16.94 -5.37 20.32
N PRO A 102 17.14 -4.79 21.53
CA PRO A 102 16.40 -3.60 21.93
C PRO A 102 16.66 -2.40 20.99
N ALA A 103 17.92 -2.19 20.61
CA ALA A 103 18.31 -1.09 19.73
C ALA A 103 17.82 -1.28 18.28
N LYS A 104 17.63 -2.53 17.81
CA LYS A 104 17.01 -2.79 16.49
C LYS A 104 15.59 -2.24 16.44
N HIS A 105 14.82 -2.44 17.52
CA HIS A 105 13.44 -2.00 17.58
C HIS A 105 13.33 -0.46 17.51
N ASP A 106 14.13 0.24 18.31
CA ASP A 106 14.15 1.70 18.32
C ASP A 106 14.67 2.26 16.99
N PHE A 107 15.68 1.60 16.40
CA PHE A 107 16.15 1.96 15.07
C PHE A 107 15.04 1.81 14.01
N LEU A 108 14.31 0.69 13.99
CA LEU A 108 13.22 0.47 13.04
C LEU A 108 12.09 1.48 13.23
N LYS A 109 11.73 1.82 14.48
CA LYS A 109 10.78 2.90 14.78
C LYS A 109 11.18 4.24 14.18
N SER A 110 12.47 4.54 14.16
CA SER A 110 13.00 5.78 13.57
C SER A 110 12.99 5.79 12.03
N LYS A 111 12.73 4.65 11.37
CA LYS A 111 12.79 4.51 9.91
C LYS A 111 11.44 4.16 9.27
N VAL A 112 10.66 3.32 9.91
CA VAL A 112 9.38 2.81 9.42
C VAL A 112 8.27 3.56 10.14
N SER A 113 7.32 4.10 9.37
CA SER A 113 6.14 4.81 9.88
C SER A 113 5.03 3.80 10.19
N LYS A 114 4.58 3.06 9.17
CA LYS A 114 3.45 2.13 9.28
C LYS A 114 3.66 0.90 8.43
N ILE A 115 3.00 -0.18 8.83
CA ILE A 115 2.93 -1.41 8.06
C ILE A 115 1.47 -1.83 7.98
N PHE A 116 1.04 -2.11 6.76
CA PHE A 116 -0.27 -2.67 6.47
C PHE A 116 -0.08 -4.07 5.90
N ALA A 117 -0.97 -4.98 6.25
CA ALA A 117 -1.00 -6.31 5.66
C ALA A 117 -2.43 -6.75 5.34
N ARG A 118 -2.59 -7.55 4.29
CA ARG A 118 -3.82 -8.31 4.04
C ARG A 118 -3.48 -9.76 3.74
N LYS A 119 -4.36 -10.66 4.15
CA LYS A 119 -4.31 -12.07 3.77
C LYS A 119 -5.32 -12.31 2.65
N HIS A 120 -4.88 -12.81 1.51
CA HIS A 120 -5.73 -13.39 0.48
C HIS A 120 -6.40 -14.67 1.03
N GLY A 121 -7.71 -14.80 0.76
CA GLY A 121 -8.40 -16.06 1.00
C GLY A 121 -8.09 -17.07 -0.12
N ASP A 122 -8.94 -18.10 -0.26
CA ASP A 122 -8.89 -18.98 -1.44
C ASP A 122 -8.90 -18.16 -2.74
N GLU A 123 -8.18 -18.66 -3.74
CA GLU A 123 -7.86 -18.00 -5.02
C GLU A 123 -9.05 -17.36 -5.75
N LYS A 124 -10.29 -17.76 -5.41
CA LYS A 124 -11.51 -17.20 -5.99
C LYS A 124 -11.89 -15.81 -5.44
N LYS A 125 -11.14 -15.25 -4.46
CA LYS A 125 -11.44 -13.96 -3.81
C LYS A 125 -10.26 -12.97 -3.81
N TYR A 126 -9.34 -13.07 -4.76
CA TYR A 126 -8.33 -12.02 -4.95
C TYR A 126 -9.03 -10.66 -5.16
N GLY A 127 -8.69 -9.67 -4.32
CA GLY A 127 -9.14 -8.27 -4.49
C GLY A 127 -10.22 -7.74 -3.53
N VAL A 128 -10.85 -8.58 -2.68
CA VAL A 128 -11.91 -8.12 -1.75
C VAL A 128 -11.42 -7.95 -0.30
N GLN A 129 -10.28 -8.54 0.03
CA GLN A 129 -9.69 -8.48 1.37
C GLN A 129 -9.12 -7.07 1.65
N ARG A 130 -9.47 -6.53 2.82
CA ARG A 130 -8.98 -5.22 3.28
C ARG A 130 -7.59 -5.33 3.89
N PHE A 131 -6.72 -4.38 3.57
CA PHE A 131 -5.53 -4.11 4.36
C PHE A 131 -5.91 -3.70 5.78
N LYS A 132 -5.13 -4.18 6.74
CA LYS A 132 -5.17 -3.76 8.13
C LYS A 132 -3.84 -3.13 8.49
N GLU A 133 -3.87 -2.03 9.23
CA GLU A 133 -2.67 -1.53 9.91
C GLU A 133 -2.28 -2.56 10.96
N VAL A 134 -1.14 -3.20 10.76
CA VAL A 134 -0.62 -4.23 11.68
C VAL A 134 0.44 -3.64 12.61
N TRP A 135 1.08 -2.54 12.21
CA TRP A 135 2.08 -1.87 13.02
C TRP A 135 2.18 -0.37 12.70
N ASN A 136 2.48 0.43 13.73
CA ASN A 136 2.60 1.89 13.65
C ASN A 136 3.63 2.42 14.65
N SER A 137 4.60 3.22 14.19
CA SER A 137 5.67 3.75 15.03
C SER A 137 5.20 4.74 16.09
N GLY A 138 4.08 5.44 15.84
CA GLY A 138 3.50 6.42 16.75
C GLY A 138 2.76 5.80 17.93
N ASN A 139 2.29 4.55 17.80
CA ASN A 139 1.67 3.80 18.88
C ASN A 139 2.00 2.29 18.78
N PRO A 140 3.26 1.90 19.03
CA PRO A 140 3.71 0.54 18.82
C PRO A 140 3.22 -0.34 19.97
N THR A 141 2.18 -1.13 19.72
CA THR A 141 1.63 -2.10 20.69
C THR A 141 2.53 -3.33 20.88
N GLN A 142 3.40 -3.61 19.91
CA GLN A 142 4.35 -4.73 19.88
C GLN A 142 5.50 -4.46 18.89
N ASN A 143 6.50 -5.34 18.83
CA ASN A 143 7.53 -5.24 17.81
C ASN A 143 6.99 -5.64 16.42
N ILE A 144 7.67 -5.19 15.35
CA ILE A 144 7.20 -5.40 13.97
C ILE A 144 7.03 -6.89 13.63
N THR A 145 7.98 -7.72 14.04
CA THR A 145 7.97 -9.16 13.73
C THR A 145 6.80 -9.87 14.41
N GLU A 146 6.46 -9.50 15.65
CA GLU A 146 5.28 -9.99 16.38
C GLU A 146 3.97 -9.52 15.74
N ALA A 147 3.91 -8.26 15.31
CA ALA A 147 2.76 -7.72 14.61
C ALA A 147 2.38 -8.48 13.34
N LEU A 148 3.36 -9.10 12.70
CA LEU A 148 3.21 -9.82 11.44
C LEU A 148 3.09 -11.35 11.61
N LYS A 149 3.01 -11.86 12.85
CA LYS A 149 2.75 -13.29 13.12
C LYS A 149 1.27 -13.65 13.15
N ASN A 150 0.39 -12.66 13.28
CA ASN A 150 -1.07 -12.80 13.40
C ASN A 150 -1.78 -12.53 12.07
#